data_AF-C4RPE5-F1
#
_entry.id   AF-C4RPE5-F1
#
_cell.length_a   1.000
_cell.length_b   1.000
_cell.length_c   1.000
_cell.angle_alpha   90.00
_cell.angle_beta   90.00
_cell.angle_gamma   90.00
#
_symmetry.space_group_name_H-M   'P 1'
#
loop_
_entity.id
_entity.type
_entity.pdbx_description
1 polymer ?
#
loop_
_entity_poly.entity_id
_entity_poly.type
_entity_poly.pdbx_seq_one_letter_code
_entity_poly.pdbx_strand_id
1 'polypeptide(L)'
;MDDPLPRLVDEPRRLETRVADALWLRVVDVPAALAARRYAATVDVVVEVTDELLPENAGRWRLTGGPDGARCVPADAPADLACDVRALGELYLGGVGLTALADAGRVAELRPGALAAAGPAFSWHRAPAGMGVF
;
A
#
# COMPACT_ATOMS: atom_id res chain seq x y z
N MET A 1 13.78 -1.45 5.99
CA MET A 1 14.41 -0.20 6.48
C MET A 1 15.64 0.00 5.62
N ASP A 2 15.65 1.07 4.82
CA ASP A 2 16.71 1.34 3.85
C ASP A 2 17.73 2.34 4.39
N ASP A 3 18.04 2.22 5.69
CA ASP A 3 19.10 3.00 6.32
C ASP A 3 20.46 2.47 5.83
N PRO A 4 21.36 3.31 5.29
CA PRO A 4 22.70 2.88 4.89
C PRO A 4 23.62 2.55 6.09
N LEU A 5 23.34 3.04 7.30
CA LEU A 5 24.22 2.92 8.47
C LEU A 5 24.61 1.46 8.81
N PRO A 6 23.70 0.46 8.80
CA PRO A 6 24.06 -0.94 9.02
C PRO A 6 25.00 -1.53 7.95
N ARG A 7 25.19 -0.86 6.81
CA ARG A 7 26.16 -1.25 5.77
C ARG A 7 27.49 -0.51 5.87
N LEU A 8 27.60 0.51 6.73
CA LEU A 8 28.78 1.38 6.87
C LEU A 8 29.65 1.04 8.08
N VAL A 9 29.19 0.18 8.99
CA VAL A 9 29.90 -0.18 10.23
C VAL A 9 30.39 -1.63 10.23
N ASP A 10 31.51 -1.89 10.90
CA ASP A 10 32.13 -3.23 10.94
C ASP A 10 31.29 -4.27 11.70
N GLU A 11 30.58 -3.86 12.76
CA GLU A 11 29.67 -4.74 13.52
C GLU A 11 28.27 -4.10 13.63
N PRO A 12 27.40 -4.29 12.62
CA PRO A 12 26.05 -3.69 12.58
C PRO A 12 25.14 -4.11 13.73
N ARG A 13 25.37 -5.28 14.34
CA ARG A 13 24.55 -5.77 15.48
C ARG A 13 24.67 -4.87 16.71
N ARG A 14 25.76 -4.10 16.83
CA ARG A 14 25.97 -3.14 17.92
C ARG A 14 25.17 -1.84 17.76
N LEU A 15 24.48 -1.64 16.64
CA LEU A 15 23.58 -0.51 16.45
C LEU A 15 22.26 -0.66 17.24
N GLU A 16 21.95 -1.87 17.72
CA GLU A 16 20.73 -2.16 18.51
C GLU A 16 19.44 -1.61 17.88
N THR A 17 19.33 -1.75 16.54
CA THR A 17 18.20 -1.21 15.78
C THR A 17 16.86 -1.71 16.33
N ARG A 18 15.93 -0.78 16.55
CA ARG A 18 14.56 -1.08 16.98
C ARG A 18 13.58 -0.66 15.89
N VAL A 19 12.54 -1.47 15.72
CA VAL A 19 11.39 -1.12 14.88
C VAL A 19 10.31 -0.54 15.79
N ALA A 20 9.81 0.62 15.42
CA ALA A 20 8.70 1.29 16.08
C ALA A 20 7.81 1.95 15.02
N ASP A 21 6.56 2.19 15.38
CA ASP A 21 5.64 2.92 14.52
C ASP A 21 6.13 4.35 14.32
N ALA A 22 6.05 4.85 13.08
CA ALA A 22 6.48 6.20 12.72
C ALA A 22 5.31 7.09 12.28
N LEU A 23 4.43 6.57 11.41
CA LEU A 23 3.32 7.32 10.85
C LEU A 23 2.09 6.42 10.70
N TRP A 24 0.94 6.95 11.13
CA TRP A 24 -0.36 6.36 10.89
C TRP A 24 -1.05 7.13 9.76
N LEU A 25 -1.59 6.39 8.78
CA LEU A 25 -2.28 6.99 7.64
C LEU A 25 -3.75 6.62 7.60
N ARG A 26 -4.55 7.62 7.22
CA ARG A 26 -5.97 7.47 6.90
C ARG A 26 -6.21 8.07 5.53
N VAL A 27 -6.55 7.22 4.57
CA VAL A 27 -6.98 7.68 3.24
C VAL A 27 -8.37 8.30 3.39
N VAL A 28 -8.52 9.59 3.10
CA VAL A 28 -9.82 10.29 3.21
C VAL A 28 -10.60 10.32 1.90
N ASP A 29 -9.88 10.24 0.77
CA ASP A 29 -10.39 10.18 -0.58
C ASP A 29 -9.62 9.09 -1.33
N VAL A 30 -10.25 7.92 -1.50
CA VAL A 30 -9.65 6.74 -2.14
C VAL A 30 -9.19 7.01 -3.58
N PRO A 31 -10.04 7.50 -4.51
CA PRO A 31 -9.60 7.72 -5.87
C PRO A 31 -8.50 8.78 -5.97
N ALA A 32 -8.60 9.89 -5.22
CA ALA A 32 -7.58 10.94 -5.27
C ALA A 32 -6.24 10.43 -4.72
N ALA A 33 -6.22 9.72 -3.59
CA ALA A 33 -5.00 9.19 -3.01
C ALA A 33 -4.32 8.19 -3.96
N LEU A 34 -5.07 7.19 -4.47
CA LEU A 34 -4.49 6.16 -5.33
C LEU A 34 -4.03 6.70 -6.70
N ALA A 35 -4.63 7.78 -7.20
CA ALA A 35 -4.17 8.46 -8.41
C ALA A 35 -2.96 9.38 -8.17
N ALA A 36 -2.79 9.90 -6.95
CA ALA A 36 -1.71 10.84 -6.62
C ALA A 36 -0.33 10.16 -6.56
N ARG A 37 -0.25 8.89 -6.13
CA ARG A 37 1.02 8.15 -6.07
C ARG A 37 1.42 7.51 -7.40
N ARG A 38 2.70 7.16 -7.52
CA ARG A 38 3.23 6.26 -8.56
C ARG A 38 3.37 4.85 -8.00
N TYR A 39 3.48 3.89 -8.92
CA TYR A 39 3.57 2.46 -8.62
C TYR A 39 4.85 1.88 -9.21
N ALA A 40 5.52 0.98 -8.49
CA ALA A 40 6.83 0.47 -8.88
C ALA A 40 6.80 -0.41 -10.15
N ALA A 41 5.63 -0.96 -10.48
CA ALA A 41 5.35 -1.76 -11.65
C ALA A 41 3.98 -1.40 -12.20
N THR A 42 3.69 -1.83 -13.43
CA THR A 42 2.36 -1.67 -14.04
C THR A 42 1.31 -2.41 -13.22
N VAL A 43 0.16 -1.78 -12.99
CA VAL A 43 -0.97 -2.36 -12.28
C VAL A 43 -2.28 -2.02 -13.00
N ASP A 44 -3.15 -3.02 -13.09
CA ASP A 44 -4.56 -2.87 -13.47
C ASP A 44 -5.35 -3.84 -12.58
N VAL A 45 -6.04 -3.29 -11.58
CA VAL A 45 -6.71 -4.06 -10.53
C VAL A 45 -7.98 -3.36 -10.09
N VAL A 46 -9.04 -4.14 -9.83
CA VAL A 46 -10.24 -3.63 -9.16
C VAL A 46 -10.17 -3.99 -7.68
N VAL A 47 -10.17 -2.98 -6.80
CA VAL A 47 -10.16 -3.18 -5.35
C VAL A 47 -11.50 -2.77 -4.78
N GLU A 48 -12.14 -3.67 -4.03
CA GLU A 48 -13.28 -3.34 -3.18
C GLU A 48 -12.77 -2.81 -1.84
N VAL A 49 -13.16 -1.58 -1.50
CA VAL A 49 -12.81 -0.92 -0.25
C VAL A 49 -14.04 -0.81 0.62
N THR A 50 -13.91 -1.15 1.89
CA THR A 50 -14.91 -0.87 2.92
C THR A 50 -14.45 0.28 3.81
N ASP A 51 -15.38 1.19 4.12
CA ASP A 51 -15.13 2.33 5.00
C ASP A 51 -16.41 2.66 5.77
N GLU A 52 -16.46 2.30 7.05
CA GLU A 52 -17.62 2.55 7.92
C GLU A 52 -17.74 4.02 8.35
N LEU A 53 -16.64 4.78 8.30
CA LEU A 53 -16.59 6.15 8.80
C LEU A 53 -16.88 7.16 7.69
N LEU A 54 -16.37 6.90 6.48
CA LEU A 54 -16.58 7.73 5.28
C LEU A 54 -17.17 6.85 4.16
N PRO A 55 -18.50 6.67 4.13
CA PRO A 55 -19.17 5.78 3.18
C PRO A 55 -18.88 6.08 1.71
N GLU A 56 -18.50 7.31 1.37
CA GLU A 56 -18.07 7.74 0.04
C GLU A 56 -16.80 7.05 -0.47
N ASN A 57 -15.97 6.52 0.43
CA ASN A 57 -14.80 5.71 0.08
C ASN A 57 -15.16 4.25 -0.18
N ALA A 58 -16.33 3.79 0.29
CA ALA A 58 -16.75 2.42 0.17
C ALA A 58 -17.21 2.11 -1.26
N GLY A 59 -16.73 1.00 -1.82
CA GLY A 59 -17.09 0.58 -3.17
C GLY A 59 -15.91 -0.01 -3.93
N ARG A 60 -16.11 -0.22 -5.24
CA ARG A 60 -15.12 -0.82 -6.13
C ARG A 60 -14.41 0.25 -6.94
N TRP A 61 -13.09 0.20 -6.89
CA TRP A 61 -12.21 1.17 -7.52
C TRP A 61 -11.27 0.46 -8.47
N ARG A 62 -11.28 0.83 -9.76
CA ARG A 62 -10.29 0.35 -10.72
C ARG A 62 -9.08 1.25 -10.67
N LEU A 63 -7.96 0.70 -10.21
CA LEU A 63 -6.66 1.31 -10.25
C LEU A 63 -5.91 0.84 -11.50
N THR A 64 -5.55 1.79 -12.35
CA THR A 64 -4.62 1.61 -13.47
C THR A 64 -3.42 2.50 -13.25
N GLY A 65 -2.20 1.97 -13.28
CA GLY A 65 -1.03 2.80 -12.99
C GLY A 65 0.31 2.11 -13.23
N GLY A 66 1.37 2.84 -12.91
CA GLY A 66 2.76 2.40 -13.04
C GLY A 66 3.74 3.52 -12.68
N PRO A 67 4.98 3.43 -13.17
CA PRO A 67 6.03 4.43 -12.90
C PRO A 67 5.68 5.83 -13.40
N ASP A 68 4.93 5.94 -14.51
CA ASP A 68 4.65 7.22 -15.18
C ASP A 68 3.43 7.95 -14.63
N GLY A 69 2.49 7.22 -14.02
CA GLY A 69 1.20 7.78 -13.64
C GLY A 69 0.28 6.75 -13.02
N ALA A 70 -0.83 7.24 -12.45
CA ALA A 70 -1.93 6.42 -12.02
C ALA A 70 -3.26 7.12 -12.22
N ARG A 71 -4.29 6.32 -12.39
CA ARG A 71 -5.69 6.71 -12.47
C ARG A 71 -6.49 5.71 -11.65
N CYS A 72 -7.32 6.24 -10.76
CA CYS A 72 -8.26 5.48 -9.96
C CYS A 72 -9.67 6.01 -10.22
N VAL A 73 -10.59 5.13 -10.60
CA VAL A 73 -11.98 5.50 -10.92
C VAL A 73 -12.95 4.45 -10.39
N PRO A 74 -14.24 4.79 -10.19
CA PRO A 74 -15.27 3.81 -9.86
C PRO A 74 -15.32 2.67 -10.88
N ALA A 75 -15.67 1.47 -10.41
CA ALA A 75 -15.74 0.27 -11.23
C ALA A 75 -17.00 -0.55 -10.98
N ASP A 76 -17.66 -0.97 -12.07
CA ASP A 76 -18.78 -1.91 -12.02
C ASP A 76 -18.34 -3.38 -12.15
N ALA A 77 -17.10 -3.59 -12.59
CA ALA A 77 -16.52 -4.92 -12.75
C ALA A 77 -16.35 -5.63 -11.39
N PRO A 78 -16.33 -6.98 -11.38
CA PRO A 78 -16.00 -7.75 -10.17
C PRO A 78 -14.66 -7.29 -9.58
N ALA A 79 -14.59 -7.27 -8.24
CA ALA A 79 -13.36 -6.93 -7.55
C ALA A 79 -12.35 -8.08 -7.63
N ASP A 80 -11.09 -7.72 -7.76
CA ASP A 80 -9.95 -8.62 -7.77
C ASP A 80 -9.39 -8.81 -6.36
N LEU A 81 -9.41 -7.74 -5.57
CA LEU A 81 -8.97 -7.70 -4.18
C LEU A 81 -10.03 -6.99 -3.33
N ALA A 82 -10.11 -7.30 -2.03
CA ALA A 82 -10.92 -6.57 -1.07
C ALA A 82 -10.14 -6.22 0.19
N CYS A 83 -10.37 -5.04 0.76
CA CYS A 83 -9.75 -4.62 2.02
C CYS A 83 -10.57 -3.53 2.71
N ASP A 84 -10.31 -3.31 4.01
CA ASP A 84 -10.79 -2.11 4.70
C ASP A 84 -9.88 -0.91 4.42
N VAL A 85 -10.40 0.30 4.62
CA VAL A 85 -9.64 1.54 4.41
C VAL A 85 -8.42 1.68 5.33
N ARG A 86 -8.36 0.92 6.43
CA ARG A 86 -7.21 0.90 7.36
C ARG A 86 -6.04 0.15 6.73
N ALA A 87 -6.29 -1.04 6.18
CA ALA A 87 -5.33 -1.83 5.43
C ALA A 87 -4.83 -1.06 4.20
N LEU A 88 -5.72 -0.31 3.53
CA LEU A 88 -5.31 0.59 2.45
C LEU A 88 -4.34 1.68 2.94
N GLY A 89 -4.57 2.25 4.12
CA GLY A 89 -3.66 3.20 4.77
C GLY A 89 -2.28 2.60 5.07
N GLU A 90 -2.23 1.38 5.61
CA GLU A 90 -0.99 0.63 5.88
C GLU A 90 -0.19 0.36 4.58
N LEU A 91 -0.89 0.06 3.48
CA LEU A 91 -0.31 -0.22 2.17
C LEU A 91 0.16 1.05 1.42
N TYR A 92 -0.44 2.21 1.72
CA TYR A 92 -0.40 3.39 0.85
C TYR A 92 1.01 3.95 0.57
N LEU A 93 1.95 3.81 1.51
CA LEU A 93 3.34 4.27 1.31
C LEU A 93 4.30 3.19 0.81
N GLY A 94 3.82 1.95 0.66
CA GLY A 94 4.67 0.81 0.26
C GLY A 94 5.62 0.33 1.37
N GLY A 95 5.35 0.68 2.63
CA GLY A 95 6.11 0.19 3.80
C GLY A 95 5.69 -1.21 4.24
N VAL A 96 4.40 -1.54 4.10
CA VAL A 96 3.87 -2.90 4.29
C VAL A 96 3.51 -3.46 2.92
N GLY A 97 3.90 -4.71 2.66
CA GLY A 97 3.62 -5.39 1.39
C GLY A 97 2.18 -5.89 1.30
N LEU A 98 1.61 -5.86 0.09
CA LEU A 98 0.25 -6.36 -0.17
C LEU A 98 0.07 -7.82 0.27
N THR A 99 1.06 -8.69 -0.01
CA THR A 99 1.05 -10.09 0.43
C THR A 99 1.04 -10.23 1.94
N ALA A 100 1.83 -9.41 2.66
CA ALA A 100 1.86 -9.46 4.12
C ALA A 100 0.50 -9.09 4.74
N LEU A 101 -0.21 -8.12 4.15
CA LEU A 101 -1.56 -7.78 4.58
C LEU A 101 -2.58 -8.89 4.28
N ALA A 102 -2.39 -9.63 3.17
CA ALA A 102 -3.25 -10.76 2.87
C ALA A 102 -2.99 -11.97 3.78
N ASP A 103 -1.72 -12.28 4.06
CA ASP A 103 -1.34 -13.32 5.02
C ASP A 103 -1.89 -13.00 6.42
N ALA A 104 -2.00 -11.72 6.77
CA ALA A 104 -2.63 -11.24 8.01
C ALA A 104 -4.17 -11.20 7.95
N GLY A 105 -4.80 -11.60 6.84
CA GLY A 105 -6.25 -11.58 6.65
C GLY A 105 -6.86 -10.18 6.52
N ARG A 106 -6.05 -9.14 6.29
CA ARG A 106 -6.48 -7.74 6.12
C ARG A 106 -6.79 -7.37 4.66
N VAL A 107 -6.26 -8.16 3.72
CA VAL A 107 -6.58 -8.08 2.28
C VAL A 107 -7.02 -9.46 1.81
N ALA A 108 -8.16 -9.54 1.13
CA ALA A 108 -8.66 -10.76 0.51
C ALA A 108 -8.36 -10.75 -0.99
N GLU A 109 -7.82 -11.86 -1.50
CA GLU A 109 -7.78 -12.11 -2.94
C GLU A 109 -9.11 -12.70 -3.40
N LEU A 110 -9.80 -11.99 -4.30
CA LEU A 110 -11.10 -12.40 -4.84
C LEU A 110 -10.96 -13.02 -6.23
N ARG A 111 -10.01 -12.53 -7.03
CA ARG A 111 -9.60 -13.16 -8.29
C ARG A 111 -8.25 -13.85 -8.11
N PRO A 112 -8.14 -15.17 -8.32
CA PRO A 112 -6.88 -15.89 -8.23
C PRO A 112 -5.77 -15.24 -9.08
N GLY A 113 -4.61 -15.02 -8.47
CA GLY A 113 -3.43 -14.41 -9.08
C GLY A 113 -3.41 -12.87 -9.08
N ALA A 114 -4.49 -12.21 -8.66
CA ALA A 114 -4.52 -10.75 -8.56
C ALA A 114 -3.51 -10.22 -7.53
N LEU A 115 -3.34 -10.93 -6.43
CA LEU A 115 -2.42 -10.52 -5.36
C LEU A 115 -0.97 -10.55 -5.84
N ALA A 116 -0.58 -11.64 -6.48
CA ALA A 116 0.76 -11.80 -7.06
C ALA A 116 1.03 -10.77 -8.17
N ALA A 117 0.02 -10.45 -8.99
CA ALA A 117 0.13 -9.47 -10.07
C ALA A 117 0.24 -8.03 -9.55
N ALA A 118 -0.57 -7.65 -8.57
CA ALA A 118 -0.61 -6.28 -8.05
C ALA A 118 0.46 -5.98 -6.99
N GLY A 119 0.91 -6.99 -6.25
CA GLY A 119 1.83 -6.84 -5.11
C GLY A 119 3.09 -6.02 -5.40
N PRO A 120 3.85 -6.30 -6.47
CA PRO A 120 5.04 -5.54 -6.82
C PRO A 120 4.76 -4.04 -7.03
N ALA A 121 3.60 -3.70 -7.62
CA ALA A 121 3.26 -2.31 -7.93
C ALA A 121 3.07 -1.43 -6.68
N PHE A 122 2.55 -2.00 -5.59
CA PHE A 122 2.32 -1.26 -4.33
C PHE A 122 3.59 -1.03 -3.50
N SER A 123 4.69 -1.71 -3.82
CA SER A 123 6.02 -1.45 -3.26
C SER A 123 6.61 -0.14 -3.79
N TRP A 124 7.78 0.23 -3.25
CA TRP A 124 8.62 1.27 -3.82
C TRP A 124 10.10 0.96 -3.59
N HIS A 125 10.98 1.49 -4.43
CA HIS A 125 12.43 1.26 -4.37
C HIS A 125 13.11 1.89 -3.14
N ARG A 126 12.37 2.71 -2.38
CA ARG A 126 12.78 3.27 -1.09
C ARG A 126 11.66 3.05 -0.09
N ALA A 127 11.99 2.45 1.04
CA ALA A 127 11.10 2.35 2.18
C ALA A 127 10.67 3.75 2.65
N PRO A 128 9.40 3.94 3.05
CA PRO A 128 8.97 5.19 3.65
C PRO A 128 9.64 5.41 5.01
N ALA A 129 9.87 6.68 5.36
CA ALA A 129 10.50 7.07 6.62
C ALA A 129 9.78 8.29 7.23
N GLY A 130 9.67 8.32 8.56
CA GLY A 130 9.18 9.49 9.29
C GLY A 130 10.27 10.56 9.38
N MET A 131 9.92 11.82 9.11
CA MET A 131 10.86 12.94 9.10
C MET A 131 10.76 13.85 10.35
N GLY A 132 9.77 13.64 11.23
CA GLY A 132 9.58 14.44 12.44
C GLY A 132 8.38 13.98 13.27
N VAL A 133 8.25 14.52 14.49
CA VAL A 133 7.09 14.33 15.38
C VAL A 133 6.25 15.59 15.31
N PHE A 134 4.95 15.46 15.08
CA PHE A 134 3.98 16.55 14.97
C PHE A 134 2.69 16.20 15.71
#